data_AF-A0A059CB66-F1
#
_entry.id   AF-A0A059CB66-F1
#
_cell.length_a   1.000
_cell.length_b   1.000
_cell.length_c   1.000
_cell.angle_alpha   90.00
_cell.angle_beta   90.00
_cell.angle_gamma   90.00
#
_symmetry.space_group_name_H-M   'P 1'
#
loop_
_entity.id
_entity.type
_entity.pdbx_description
1 polymer ?
#
loop_
_entity_poly.entity_id
_entity_poly.type
_entity_poly.pdbx_seq_one_letter_code
_entity_poly.pdbx_strand_id
1 'polypeptide(L)'
;MNAGWESTQSKIIPLLLKFFESPVLESVSAAVIVLVGQLGRLGVKAGGFDDVGIQSLRSSLYSFLRQATTLNMGFSTQTAIATALLRLVPLDFENILQGNASVSQSAPACGVRKWFSSLTREQKTLICNLLQSATVDRI
;
A
#
# COMPACT_ATOMS: atom_id res chain seq x y z
N MET A 1 5.04 16.02 17.66
CA MET A 1 4.46 14.67 17.54
C MET A 1 2.96 14.76 17.77
N ASN A 2 2.16 14.15 16.91
CA ASN A 2 0.70 14.10 17.07
C ASN A 2 0.34 12.82 17.85
N ALA A 3 -0.13 12.97 19.10
CA ALA A 3 -0.49 11.84 19.97
C ALA A 3 -1.53 10.88 19.35
N GLY A 4 -2.36 11.37 18.42
CA GLY A 4 -3.33 10.55 17.69
C GLY A 4 -2.66 9.55 16.73
N TRP A 5 -1.61 9.97 16.01
CA TRP A 5 -0.87 9.07 15.12
C TRP A 5 -0.12 8.01 15.93
N GLU A 6 0.56 8.41 17.00
CA GLU A 6 1.34 7.50 17.84
C GLU A 6 0.46 6.41 18.49
N SER A 7 -0.76 6.76 18.92
CA SER A 7 -1.75 5.78 19.40
C SER A 7 -2.24 4.87 18.27
N THR A 8 -2.51 5.42 17.09
CA THR A 8 -2.96 4.66 15.91
C THR A 8 -1.90 3.65 15.46
N GLN A 9 -0.63 4.08 15.38
CA GLN A 9 0.48 3.23 14.95
C GLN A 9 0.75 2.09 15.93
N SER A 10 0.67 2.35 17.24
CA SER A 10 1.07 1.39 18.27
C SER A 10 -0.04 0.41 18.65
N LYS A 11 -1.32 0.80 18.48
CA LYS A 11 -2.47 0.00 18.94
C LYS A 11 -3.33 -0.52 17.80
N ILE A 12 -3.66 0.32 16.81
CA ILE A 12 -4.68 0.00 15.81
C ILE A 12 -4.07 -0.74 14.62
N ILE A 13 -2.99 -0.21 14.04
CA ILE A 13 -2.33 -0.82 12.87
C ILE A 13 -1.92 -2.28 13.14
N PRO A 14 -1.25 -2.64 14.25
CA PRO A 14 -0.85 -4.01 14.51
C PRO A 14 -2.03 -5.00 14.58
N LEU A 15 -3.16 -4.57 15.15
CA LEU A 15 -4.37 -5.39 15.22
C LEU A 15 -4.96 -5.64 13.82
N LEU A 16 -5.00 -4.62 12.97
CA LEU A 16 -5.47 -4.75 11.60
C LEU A 16 -4.56 -5.66 10.75
N LEU A 17 -3.25 -5.54 10.90
CA LEU A 17 -2.29 -6.41 10.21
C LEU A 17 -2.41 -7.87 10.68
N LYS A 18 -2.57 -8.10 11.98
CA LYS A 18 -2.80 -9.45 12.52
C LYS A 18 -4.13 -10.05 12.03
N PHE A 19 -5.16 -9.22 11.92
CA PHE A 19 -6.45 -9.65 11.38
C PHE A 19 -6.32 -10.04 9.90
N PHE A 20 -5.52 -9.31 9.12
CA PHE A 20 -5.20 -9.65 7.73
C PHE A 20 -4.48 -11.01 7.59
N GLU A 21 -3.63 -11.39 8.55
CA GLU A 21 -2.92 -12.67 8.54
C GLU A 21 -3.83 -13.88 8.86
N SER A 22 -5.05 -13.63 9.35
CA SER A 22 -6.00 -14.70 9.66
C SER A 22 -6.80 -15.15 8.42
N PRO A 23 -7.29 -16.40 8.37
CA PRO A 23 -8.15 -16.86 7.27
C PRO A 23 -9.47 -16.08 7.28
N VAL A 24 -9.59 -15.09 6.39
CA VAL A 24 -10.80 -14.29 6.20
C VAL A 24 -11.14 -14.21 4.71
N LEU A 25 -12.36 -13.77 4.40
CA LEU A 25 -12.81 -13.57 3.04
C LEU A 25 -11.91 -12.53 2.33
N GLU A 26 -11.59 -12.76 1.05
CA GLU A 26 -10.72 -11.86 0.26
C GLU A 26 -11.18 -10.39 0.32
N SER A 27 -12.49 -10.15 0.20
CA SER A 27 -13.05 -8.79 0.26
C SER A 27 -12.82 -8.11 1.62
N VAL A 28 -12.83 -8.89 2.70
CA VAL A 28 -12.54 -8.41 4.05
C VAL A 28 -11.06 -8.09 4.18
N SER A 29 -10.16 -8.97 3.72
CA SER A 29 -8.71 -8.70 3.66
C SER A 29 -8.42 -7.41 2.89
N ALA A 30 -9.01 -7.24 1.71
CA ALA A 30 -8.84 -6.06 0.88
C ALA A 30 -9.32 -4.79 1.60
N ALA A 31 -10.51 -4.82 2.23
CA ALA A 31 -11.05 -3.67 2.97
C ALA A 31 -10.17 -3.28 4.16
N VAL A 32 -9.66 -4.25 4.91
CA VAL A 32 -8.73 -4.03 6.03
C VAL A 32 -7.45 -3.35 5.54
N ILE A 33 -6.87 -3.82 4.44
CA ILE A 33 -5.67 -3.22 3.88
C ILE A 33 -5.94 -1.81 3.34
N VAL A 34 -7.09 -1.56 2.72
CA VAL A 34 -7.50 -0.22 2.28
C VAL A 34 -7.54 0.74 3.48
N LEU A 35 -8.13 0.31 4.59
CA LEU A 35 -8.19 1.09 5.84
C LEU A 35 -6.79 1.35 6.39
N VAL A 36 -5.93 0.33 6.44
CA VAL A 36 -4.53 0.48 6.86
C VAL A 36 -3.79 1.51 5.99
N GLY A 37 -3.98 1.48 4.67
CA GLY A 37 -3.41 2.48 3.76
C GLY A 37 -3.94 3.90 3.98
N GLN A 38 -5.22 4.04 4.34
CA GLN A 38 -5.81 5.34 4.71
C GLN A 38 -5.24 5.88 6.02
N LEU A 39 -5.14 5.04 7.05
CA LEU A 39 -4.53 5.40 8.34
C LEU A 39 -3.06 5.79 8.17
N GLY A 40 -2.30 5.01 7.41
CA GLY A 40 -0.91 5.35 7.10
C GLY A 40 -0.79 6.68 6.35
N ARG A 41 -1.72 7.02 5.45
CA ARG A 41 -1.73 8.33 4.79
C ARG A 41 -1.97 9.48 5.78
N LEU A 42 -2.80 9.28 6.79
CA LEU A 42 -2.96 10.25 7.88
C LEU A 42 -1.67 10.38 8.69
N GLY A 43 -0.99 9.27 8.95
CA GLY A 43 0.33 9.26 9.60
C GLY A 43 1.38 10.03 8.79
N VAL A 44 1.43 9.87 7.47
CA VAL A 44 2.30 10.67 6.58
C VAL A 44 1.99 12.16 6.71
N LYS A 45 0.71 12.56 6.78
CA LYS A 45 0.33 13.97 6.99
C LYS A 45 0.76 14.49 8.37
N ALA A 46 0.86 13.63 9.38
CA ALA A 46 1.17 14.00 10.75
C ALA A 46 2.68 13.99 11.08
N GLY A 47 3.45 13.06 10.50
CA GLY A 47 4.86 12.81 10.83
C GLY A 47 5.80 12.75 9.63
N GLY A 48 5.28 12.87 8.41
CA GLY A 48 6.06 12.76 7.18
C GLY A 48 6.30 11.31 6.73
N PHE A 49 6.98 11.16 5.60
CA PHE A 49 7.29 9.83 5.03
C PHE A 49 8.37 9.09 5.82
N ASP A 50 9.27 9.82 6.50
CA ASP A 50 10.40 9.26 7.24
C ASP A 50 10.04 8.85 8.68
N ASP A 51 8.80 9.05 9.10
CA ASP A 51 8.29 8.56 10.38
C ASP A 51 8.51 7.04 10.52
N VAL A 52 8.99 6.62 11.70
CA VAL A 52 9.36 5.21 11.97
C VAL A 52 8.15 4.28 11.82
N GLY A 53 6.95 4.72 12.22
CA GLY A 53 5.72 3.95 12.03
C GLY A 53 5.36 3.80 10.55
N ILE A 54 5.55 4.85 9.75
CA ILE A 54 5.35 4.79 8.30
C ILE A 54 6.39 3.88 7.62
N GLN A 55 7.66 3.92 8.05
CA GLN A 55 8.69 3.00 7.56
C GLN A 55 8.38 1.53 7.89
N SER A 56 7.95 1.27 9.13
CA SER A 56 7.51 -0.06 9.56
C SER A 56 6.31 -0.54 8.75
N LEU A 57 5.29 0.31 8.59
CA LEU A 57 4.09 -0.03 7.83
C LEU A 57 4.39 -0.33 6.35
N ARG A 58 5.25 0.48 5.72
CA ARG A 58 5.74 0.21 4.36
C ARG A 58 6.42 -1.15 4.26
N SER A 59 7.25 -1.49 5.25
CA SER A 59 7.97 -2.76 5.29
C SER A 59 7.01 -3.96 5.41
N SER A 60 6.00 -3.87 6.27
CA SER A 60 4.96 -4.92 6.41
C SER A 60 4.16 -5.10 5.13
N LEU A 61 3.64 -4.02 4.54
CA LEU A 61 2.87 -4.09 3.30
C LEU A 61 3.70 -4.61 2.13
N TYR A 62 4.97 -4.21 2.05
CA TYR A 62 5.90 -4.75 1.04
C TYR A 62 6.13 -6.26 1.21
N SER A 63 6.27 -6.72 2.45
CA SER A 63 6.39 -8.15 2.76
C SER A 63 5.16 -8.92 2.28
N PHE A 64 3.95 -8.42 2.54
CA PHE A 64 2.71 -9.04 2.06
C PHE A 64 2.63 -9.07 0.55
N LEU A 65 2.99 -7.97 -0.14
CA LEU A 65 2.98 -7.92 -1.59
C LEU A 65 3.96 -8.94 -2.20
N ARG A 66 5.14 -9.12 -1.61
CA ARG A 66 6.10 -10.14 -2.05
C ARG A 66 5.59 -11.56 -1.87
N GLN A 67 4.79 -11.79 -0.84
CA GLN A 67 4.22 -13.09 -0.52
C GLN A 67 2.88 -13.34 -1.24
N ALA A 68 2.37 -12.38 -2.01
CA ALA A 68 1.07 -12.46 -2.67
C ALA A 68 0.87 -13.75 -3.48
N THR A 69 1.89 -14.16 -4.24
CA THR A 69 1.86 -15.42 -5.01
C THR A 69 1.90 -16.64 -4.09
N THR A 70 2.79 -16.66 -3.09
CA THR A 70 2.93 -17.79 -2.16
C THR A 70 1.68 -18.01 -1.32
N LEU A 71 1.01 -16.92 -0.92
CA LEU A 71 -0.19 -16.93 -0.11
C LEU A 71 -1.47 -17.01 -0.96
N ASN A 72 -1.37 -17.21 -2.28
CA ASN A 72 -2.48 -17.23 -3.22
C ASN A 72 -3.48 -16.08 -2.98
N MET A 73 -2.97 -14.88 -2.67
CA MET A 73 -3.82 -13.73 -2.38
C MET A 73 -4.66 -13.39 -3.61
N GLY A 74 -5.95 -13.17 -3.41
CA GLY A 74 -6.81 -12.72 -4.50
C GLY A 74 -6.44 -11.32 -5.02
N PHE A 75 -6.83 -11.04 -6.26
CA PHE A 75 -6.44 -9.83 -6.98
C PHE A 75 -6.85 -8.54 -6.26
N SER A 76 -7.99 -8.54 -5.56
CA SER A 76 -8.49 -7.37 -4.81
C SER A 76 -7.57 -7.05 -3.65
N THR A 77 -7.13 -8.08 -2.93
CA THR A 77 -6.19 -7.96 -1.82
C THR A 77 -4.83 -7.46 -2.29
N GLN A 78 -4.29 -8.04 -3.36
CA GLN A 78 -3.01 -7.59 -3.92
C GLN A 78 -3.07 -6.11 -4.35
N THR A 79 -4.17 -5.73 -4.99
CA THR A 79 -4.44 -4.35 -5.41
C THR A 79 -4.53 -3.40 -4.21
N ALA A 80 -5.22 -3.80 -3.14
CA ALA A 80 -5.31 -3.04 -1.91
C ALA A 80 -3.92 -2.81 -1.29
N ILE A 81 -3.06 -3.84 -1.25
CA ILE A 81 -1.70 -3.73 -0.72
C ILE A 81 -0.85 -2.78 -1.56
N ALA A 82 -0.88 -2.93 -2.90
CA ALA A 82 -0.12 -2.07 -3.80
C ALA A 82 -0.58 -0.61 -3.71
N THR A 83 -1.88 -0.36 -3.70
CA THR A 83 -2.44 1.00 -3.55
C THR A 83 -2.18 1.60 -2.17
N ALA A 84 -2.19 0.80 -1.11
CA ALA A 84 -1.76 1.24 0.22
C ALA A 84 -0.28 1.65 0.21
N LEU A 85 0.61 0.85 -0.38
CA LEU A 85 2.03 1.21 -0.53
C LEU A 85 2.23 2.53 -1.28
N LEU A 86 1.50 2.73 -2.39
CA LEU A 86 1.54 3.98 -3.18
C LEU A 86 1.17 5.21 -2.34
N ARG A 87 0.27 5.07 -1.36
CA ARG A 87 -0.12 6.19 -0.48
C ARG A 87 0.97 6.57 0.53
N LEU A 88 1.90 5.66 0.81
CA LEU A 88 2.95 5.79 1.83
C LEU A 88 4.33 6.07 1.25
N VAL A 89 4.48 6.17 -0.06
CA VAL A 89 5.74 6.55 -0.71
C VAL A 89 5.64 7.99 -1.24
N PRO A 90 6.73 8.77 -1.21
CA PRO A 90 6.76 10.13 -1.73
C PRO A 90 6.92 10.17 -3.26
N LEU A 91 6.21 9.29 -3.97
CA LEU A 91 6.20 9.19 -5.43
C LEU A 91 4.79 8.86 -5.90
N ASP A 92 4.40 9.41 -7.04
CA ASP A 92 3.21 8.95 -7.74
C ASP A 92 3.48 7.62 -8.48
N PHE A 93 2.40 7.01 -8.94
CA PHE A 93 2.43 5.71 -9.60
C PHE A 93 3.23 5.76 -10.92
N GLU A 94 3.09 6.83 -11.70
CA GLU A 94 3.77 6.98 -12.99
C GLU A 94 5.30 7.04 -12.80
N ASN A 95 5.78 7.81 -11.83
CA ASN A 95 7.20 7.89 -11.50
C ASN A 95 7.76 6.56 -10.98
N ILE A 96 6.94 5.78 -10.27
CA ILE A 96 7.32 4.43 -9.81
C ILE A 96 7.46 3.49 -11.01
N LEU A 97 6.55 3.54 -11.98
CA LEU A 97 6.62 2.71 -13.17
C LEU A 97 7.81 3.06 -14.06
N GLN A 98 8.10 4.35 -14.23
CA GLN A 98 9.20 4.81 -15.07
C GLN A 98 10.58 4.49 -14.45
N GLY A 99 10.72 4.52 -13.13
CA GLY A 99 11.97 4.13 -12.46
C GLY A 99 13.07 5.19 -12.52
N ASN A 100 12.72 6.43 -12.84
CA ASN A 100 13.65 7.51 -13.17
C ASN A 100 14.25 8.22 -11.94
N ALA A 101 13.68 8.02 -10.74
CA ALA A 101 14.10 8.71 -9.52
C ALA A 101 14.87 7.77 -8.57
N SER A 102 15.85 8.27 -7.80
CA SER A 102 16.54 7.50 -6.76
C SER A 102 15.57 6.86 -5.75
N VAL A 103 14.53 7.59 -5.36
CA VAL A 103 13.44 7.12 -4.49
C VAL A 103 12.62 5.98 -5.13
N SER A 104 12.54 5.92 -6.46
CA SER A 104 11.85 4.86 -7.20
C SER A 104 12.63 3.53 -7.21
N GLN A 105 13.86 3.55 -6.72
CA GLN A 105 14.68 2.36 -6.47
C GLN A 105 14.50 1.80 -5.06
N SER A 106 13.70 2.45 -4.20
CA SER A 106 13.35 1.89 -2.90
C SER A 106 12.67 0.52 -3.04
N ALA A 107 12.93 -0.39 -2.09
CA ALA A 107 12.38 -1.75 -2.13
C ALA A 107 10.84 -1.78 -2.29
N PRO A 108 10.05 -0.93 -1.62
CA PRO A 108 8.59 -0.88 -1.83
C PRO A 108 8.19 -0.45 -3.25
N ALA A 109 8.85 0.56 -3.81
CA ALA A 109 8.58 1.02 -5.18
C ALA A 109 8.95 -0.05 -6.22
N CYS A 110 10.07 -0.73 -6.03
CA CYS A 110 10.48 -1.87 -6.85
C CYS A 110 9.47 -3.03 -6.75
N GLY A 111 8.96 -3.30 -5.55
CA GLY A 111 7.91 -4.29 -5.30
C GLY A 111 6.64 -4.01 -6.08
N VAL A 112 6.12 -2.78 -6.00
CA VAL A 112 4.93 -2.36 -6.73
C VAL A 112 5.16 -2.45 -8.25
N ARG A 113 6.33 -2.06 -8.75
CA ARG A 113 6.66 -2.19 -10.18
C ARG A 113 6.66 -3.65 -10.63
N LYS A 114 7.30 -4.54 -9.88
CA LYS A 114 7.33 -5.99 -10.19
C LYS A 114 5.94 -6.60 -10.16
N TRP A 115 5.15 -6.28 -9.14
CA TRP A 115 3.76 -6.70 -9.05
C TRP A 115 2.96 -6.22 -10.28
N PHE A 116 3.02 -4.93 -10.60
CA PHE A 116 2.28 -4.38 -11.73
C PHE A 116 2.71 -5.03 -13.06
N SER A 117 4.00 -5.25 -13.28
CA SER A 117 4.50 -5.95 -14.46
C SER A 117 3.97 -7.39 -14.60
N SER A 118 3.74 -8.08 -13.49
CA SER A 118 3.22 -9.47 -13.46
C SER A 118 1.74 -9.59 -13.83
N LEU A 119 0.99 -8.49 -13.81
CA LEU A 119 -0.44 -8.48 -14.11
C LEU A 119 -0.73 -8.70 -15.60
N THR A 120 -1.92 -9.25 -15.89
CA THR A 120 -2.43 -9.33 -17.27
C THR A 120 -2.71 -7.94 -17.84
N ARG A 121 -2.94 -7.85 -19.15
CA ARG A 121 -3.26 -6.56 -19.79
C ARG A 121 -4.56 -5.97 -19.24
N GLU A 122 -5.56 -6.81 -19.05
CA GLU A 122 -6.89 -6.44 -18.53
C GLU A 122 -6.77 -5.92 -17.09
N GLN A 123 -6.01 -6.62 -16.25
CA GLN A 123 -5.72 -6.20 -14.88
C GLN A 123 -4.97 -4.86 -14.84
N LYS A 124 -3.95 -4.68 -15.69
CA LYS A 124 -3.22 -3.40 -15.81
C LYS A 124 -4.16 -2.25 -16.16
N THR A 125 -5.05 -2.45 -17.14
CA THR A 125 -6.05 -1.45 -17.53
C THR A 125 -6.98 -1.09 -16.36
N LEU A 126 -7.47 -2.08 -15.62
CA LEU A 126 -8.32 -1.84 -14.44
C LEU A 126 -7.59 -1.00 -13.38
N ILE A 127 -6.33 -1.32 -13.09
CA ILE A 127 -5.52 -0.56 -12.13
C ILE A 127 -5.28 0.87 -12.60
N CYS A 128 -4.92 1.08 -13.86
CA CYS A 128 -4.72 2.42 -14.42
C CYS A 128 -6.00 3.25 -14.31
N ASN A 129 -7.16 2.68 -14.66
CA ASN A 129 -8.44 3.37 -14.58
C ASN A 129 -8.80 3.72 -13.13
N LEU A 130 -8.56 2.81 -12.18
CA LEU A 130 -8.81 3.02 -10.76
C LEU A 130 -7.93 4.15 -10.17
N LEU A 131 -6.66 4.19 -10.58
CA LEU A 131 -5.73 5.23 -10.12
C LEU A 131 -6.05 6.59 -10.75
N GLN A 132 -6.48 6.61 -12.01
CA GLN A 132 -6.95 7.82 -12.68
C GLN A 132 -8.21 8.38 -12.02
N SER A 133 -9.21 7.55 -11.72
CA SER A 133 -10.43 8.02 -11.03
C SER A 133 -10.15 8.55 -9.63
N ALA A 134 -9.24 7.92 -8.88
CA ALA A 134 -8.82 8.38 -7.56
C ALA A 134 -8.03 9.70 -7.56
N THR A 135 -7.56 10.15 -8.74
CA THR A 135 -6.83 11.42 -8.90
C THR A 135 -7.78 12.59 -9.19
N VAL A 136 -9.01 12.33 -9.65
CA VAL A 136 -10.02 13.36 -9.96
C VAL A 136 -10.60 14.01 -8.70
N ASP A 137 -10.59 13.33 -7.54
CA ASP A 137 -11.05 13.88 -6.25
C ASP A 137 -10.00 14.76 -5.53
N ARG A 138 -9.03 15.34 -6.26
CA ARG A 138 -8.00 16.25 -5.72
C ARG A 138 -8.23 17.72 -6.08
N ILE A 139 -9.49 18.15 -6.20
CA ILE A 139 -9.88 19.57 -6.31
C ILE A 139 -10.56 20.01 -5.02
#